data_AF-A0A7C1WEL3-F1
#
_entry.id   AF-A0A7C1WEL3-F1
#
_cell.length_a   1.000
_cell.length_b   1.000
_cell.length_c   1.000
_cell.angle_alpha   90.00
_cell.angle_beta   90.00
_cell.angle_gamma   90.00
#
_symmetry.space_group_name_H-M   'P 1'
#
loop_
_entity.id
_entity.type
_entity.pdbx_description
1 polymer ?
#
loop_
_entity_poly.entity_id
_entity_poly.type
_entity_poly.pdbx_seq_one_letter_code
_entity_poly.pdbx_strand_id
1 'polypeptide(L)' 'MELMGLCQICGKPSVLHTCMLCGSNVCADCFDAEHGICIRCKN' A
#
# COMPACT_ATOMS: atom_id res chain seq x y z
N MET A 1 -10.70 14.68 2.11
CA MET A 1 -9.44 14.70 1.33
C MET A 1 -9.01 13.26 1.16
N GLU A 2 -8.98 12.78 -0.08
CA GLU A 2 -8.38 11.47 -0.41
C GLU A 2 -6.91 11.70 -0.72
N LEU A 3 -6.01 11.05 0.01
CA LEU A 3 -4.56 11.19 -0.21
C LEU A 3 -4.18 10.39 -1.45
N MET A 4 -4.31 11.01 -2.62
CA MET A 4 -3.76 10.46 -3.86
C MET A 4 -2.24 10.61 -3.83
N GLY A 5 -1.54 9.51 -4.06
CA GLY A 5 -0.08 9.48 -4.12
C GLY A 5 0.41 8.34 -5.00
N LEU A 6 1.72 8.21 -5.10
CA LEU A 6 2.35 7.12 -5.85
C LEU A 6 2.55 5.91 -4.92
N CYS A 7 2.12 4.73 -5.38
CA CYS A 7 2.40 3.49 -4.69
C CYS A 7 3.92 3.29 -4.58
N GLN A 8 4.43 3.09 -3.36
CA GLN A 8 5.87 2.88 -3.15
C GLN A 8 6.38 1.52 -3.66
N ILE A 9 5.50 0.65 -4.16
CA ILE A 9 5.85 -0.64 -4.76
C ILE A 9 5.83 -0.56 -6.29
N CYS A 10 4.73 -0.12 -6.88
CA CYS A 10 4.54 -0.15 -8.34
C CYS A 10 4.65 1.22 -9.02
N GLY A 11 4.77 2.30 -8.26
CA GLY A 11 4.88 3.67 -8.78
C GLY A 11 3.61 4.25 -9.40
N LYS A 12 2.48 3.54 -9.37
CA LYS A 12 1.21 4.02 -9.94
C LYS A 12 0.55 5.07 -9.04
N PRO A 13 -0.02 6.15 -9.60
CA PRO A 13 -0.87 7.07 -8.86
C PRO A 13 -2.16 6.36 -8.46
N SER A 14 -2.49 6.37 -7.16
CA SER A 14 -3.70 5.74 -6.62
C SER A 14 -4.02 6.27 -5.22
N VAL A 15 -5.18 5.88 -4.69
CA VAL A 15 -5.44 5.95 -3.25
C VAL A 15 -4.52 4.95 -2.54
N LEU A 16 -3.78 5.42 -1.55
CA LEU A 16 -2.78 4.63 -0.86
C LEU A 16 -3.30 4.10 0.48
N HIS A 17 -2.93 2.86 0.78
CA HIS A 17 -3.11 2.17 2.05
C HIS A 17 -1.76 2.06 2.75
N THR A 18 -1.74 2.31 4.06
CA THR A 18 -0.51 2.20 4.85
C THR A 18 -0.35 0.77 5.37
N CYS A 19 0.76 0.13 5.01
CA CYS A 19 1.16 -1.16 5.58
C CYS A 19 1.41 -1.02 7.07
N MET A 20 0.71 -1.79 7.91
CA MET A 20 0.90 -1.72 9.37
C MET A 20 2.26 -2.27 9.84
N LEU A 21 2.94 -3.07 9.02
CA LEU A 21 4.24 -3.67 9.39
C LEU A 21 5.42 -2.76 9.05
N CYS A 22 5.49 -2.21 7.83
CA CYS A 22 6.63 -1.40 7.38
C CYS A 22 6.31 0.09 7.22
N GLY A 23 5.06 0.52 7.39
CA GLY A 23 4.63 1.91 7.22
C GLY A 23 4.61 2.43 5.78
N SER A 24 4.85 1.57 4.77
CA SER A 24 4.82 1.99 3.37
C SER A 24 3.40 2.26 2.87
N ASN A 25 3.24 3.30 2.05
CA ASN A 25 1.97 3.66 1.40
C ASN A 25 1.89 3.01 0.02
N VAL A 26 0.90 2.13 -0.18
CA VAL A 26 0.79 1.26 -1.36
C VAL A 26 -0.62 1.26 -1.92
N CYS A 27 -0.77 1.04 -3.23
CA CYS A 27 -2.10 0.93 -3.86
C CYS A 27 -2.85 -0.32 -3.37
N ALA A 28 -4.17 -0.37 -3.57
CA ALA A 28 -5.00 -1.52 -3.22
C ALA A 28 -4.48 -2.84 -3.84
N ASP A 29 -4.00 -2.82 -5.09
CA ASP A 29 -3.40 -4.00 -5.74
C ASP A 29 -2.14 -4.54 -5.02
N CYS A 30 -1.42 -3.66 -4.33
CA CYS A 30 -0.19 -3.98 -3.60
C CYS A 30 -0.43 -4.10 -2.09
N PHE A 31 -1.68 -3.99 -1.64
CA PHE A 31 -2.09 -4.08 -0.25
C PHE A 31 -2.85 -5.39 -0.02
N ASP A 32 -2.39 -6.16 0.96
CA ASP A 32 -3.11 -7.30 1.50
C ASP A 32 -4.06 -6.80 2.60
N ALA A 33 -5.34 -6.66 2.24
CA ALA A 33 -6.38 -6.21 3.15
C ALA A 33 -6.77 -7.26 4.21
N GLU A 34 -6.50 -8.54 3.98
CA GLU A 34 -6.76 -9.62 4.96
C GLU A 34 -5.83 -9.50 6.16
N HIS A 35 -4.56 -9.13 5.90
CA HIS A 35 -3.54 -9.00 6.94
C HIS A 35 -3.22 -7.55 7.32
N GLY A 36 -3.69 -6.56 6.55
CA GLY A 36 -3.40 -5.14 6.77
C GLY A 36 -1.96 -4.73 6.44
N ILE A 37 -1.31 -5.45 5.52
CA ILE A 37 0.12 -5.28 5.17
C ILE A 37 0.29 -5.16 3.66
N CYS A 38 1.45 -4.70 3.19
CA CYS A 38 1.73 -4.73 1.75
C CYS A 38 2.22 -6.12 1.30
N ILE A 39 2.12 -6.40 0.00
CA ILE A 39 2.57 -7.68 -0.58
C ILE A 39 4.05 -7.99 -0.35
N ARG A 40 4.90 -6.98 -0.10
CA ARG A 40 6.32 -7.19 0.25
C ARG A 40 6.51 -7.72 1.67
N CYS A 41 5.59 -7.41 2.58
CA CYS A 41 5.62 -7.81 3.98
C CYS A 41 4.88 -9.13 4.25
N LYS A 42 4.07 -9.59 3.30
CA LYS A 42 3.39 -10.90 3.36
C LYS A 42 4.37 -12.08 3.29
N ASN A 43 5.61 -11.83 2.89
CA ASN A 43 6.61 -12.83 2.52
C ASN A 43 7.63 -13.08 3.63
#